data_AF-A0AB36DTN3-F1
#
_entry.id   AF-A0AB36DTN3-F1
#
_cell.length_a   1.000
_cell.length_b   1.000
_cell.length_c   1.000
_cell.angle_alpha   90.00
_cell.angle_beta   90.00
_cell.angle_gamma   90.00
#
_symmetry.space_group_name_H-M   'P 1'
#
loop_
_entity.id
_entity.type
_entity.pdbx_description
1 polymer ?
#
loop_
_entity_poly.entity_id
_entity_poly.type
_entity_poly.pdbx_seq_one_letter_code
_entity_poly.pdbx_strand_id
1 'polypeptide(L)'
;MQFVETSENNITYIHTEFNIENVTYLAIFSKDDETLFFFNDDVNITKYIHHRQVYSIKFLVKDYLETENDDLYAPPLDHKFGKKQIVELKQKLEEIVYQHYLRFKPDCYVFVGERPSLIRMYKKLCANPSDFMVNFKPITDLGSHRDCFVIKTPSYKEE
;
A
#
# COMPACT_ATOMS: atom_id res chain seq x y z
N MET A 1 -16.75 -3.09 2.53
CA MET A 1 -15.38 -3.38 3.01
C MET A 1 -15.28 -2.91 4.45
N GLN A 2 -14.83 -3.76 5.35
CA GLN A 2 -14.76 -3.44 6.78
C GLN A 2 -13.30 -3.20 7.17
N PHE A 3 -12.98 -1.97 7.57
CA PHE A 3 -11.70 -1.63 8.18
C PHE A 3 -11.76 -1.89 9.68
N VAL A 4 -10.78 -2.62 10.18
CA VAL A 4 -10.57 -2.94 11.59
C VAL A 4 -9.32 -2.20 12.06
N GLU A 5 -9.42 -1.56 13.22
CA GLU A 5 -8.27 -0.95 13.89
C GLU A 5 -7.77 -1.94 14.95
N THR A 6 -6.47 -2.24 14.88
CA THR A 6 -5.81 -3.23 15.73
C THR A 6 -4.59 -2.58 16.37
N SER A 7 -4.42 -2.83 17.67
CA SER A 7 -3.27 -2.37 18.44
C SER A 7 -2.53 -3.56 19.02
N GLU A 8 -1.32 -3.82 18.54
CA GLU A 8 -0.47 -4.94 18.97
C GLU A 8 0.96 -4.44 19.17
N ASN A 9 1.61 -4.84 20.27
CA ASN A 9 2.99 -4.46 20.59
C ASN A 9 3.25 -2.92 20.51
N ASN A 10 2.27 -2.11 20.96
CA ASN A 10 2.26 -0.64 20.87
C ASN A 10 2.18 -0.05 19.45
N ILE A 11 1.96 -0.87 18.43
CA ILE A 11 1.74 -0.43 17.06
C ILE A 11 0.23 -0.45 16.79
N THR A 12 -0.33 0.70 16.40
CA THR A 12 -1.73 0.79 15.96
C THR A 12 -1.80 0.87 14.45
N TYR A 13 -2.51 -0.06 13.84
CA TYR A 13 -2.70 -0.14 12.40
C TYR A 13 -4.15 -0.43 12.04
N ILE A 14 -4.55 0.01 10.86
CA ILE A 14 -5.85 -0.28 10.28
C ILE A 14 -5.65 -1.37 9.24
N HIS A 15 -6.50 -2.39 9.21
CA HIS A 15 -6.42 -3.42 8.19
C HIS A 15 -7.79 -3.80 7.63
N THR A 16 -7.77 -4.39 6.44
CA THR A 16 -8.92 -5.05 5.81
C THR A 16 -8.45 -6.30 5.09
N GLU A 17 -9.32 -7.31 5.11
CA GLU A 17 -9.11 -8.52 4.33
C GLU A 17 -9.79 -8.41 2.97
N PHE A 18 -9.23 -9.08 1.97
CA PHE A 18 -9.82 -9.23 0.66
C PHE A 18 -9.35 -10.51 0.00
N ASN A 19 -10.14 -11.03 -0.94
CA ASN A 19 -9.82 -12.28 -1.61
C ASN A 19 -9.51 -12.03 -3.08
N ILE A 20 -8.54 -12.78 -3.60
CA ILE A 20 -8.33 -12.98 -5.03
C ILE A 20 -8.42 -14.49 -5.25
N GLU A 21 -9.46 -14.94 -5.95
CA GLU A 21 -9.81 -16.36 -6.05
C GLU A 21 -9.90 -17.04 -4.69
N ASN A 22 -9.04 -18.02 -4.42
CA ASN A 22 -8.98 -18.80 -3.19
C ASN A 22 -7.90 -18.33 -2.20
N VAL A 23 -7.28 -17.18 -2.45
CA VAL A 23 -6.21 -16.63 -1.60
C VAL A 23 -6.74 -15.41 -0.84
N THR A 24 -6.62 -15.46 0.49
CA THR A 24 -6.94 -14.35 1.38
C THR A 24 -5.73 -13.45 1.55
N TYR A 25 -5.92 -12.18 1.25
CA TYR A 25 -4.94 -11.12 1.44
C TYR A 25 -5.34 -10.20 2.58
N LEU A 26 -4.32 -9.62 3.20
CA LEU A 26 -4.45 -8.56 4.18
C LEU A 26 -3.85 -7.27 3.60
N ALA A 27 -4.61 -6.19 3.61
CA ALA A 27 -4.08 -4.84 3.39
C ALA A 27 -3.98 -4.13 4.74
N ILE A 28 -2.78 -3.65 5.06
CA ILE A 28 -2.44 -2.97 6.31
C ILE A 28 -2.10 -1.52 5.99
N PHE A 29 -2.70 -0.61 6.76
CA PHE A 29 -2.49 0.82 6.75
C PHE A 29 -1.92 1.22 8.11
N SER A 30 -0.64 1.58 8.14
CA SER A 30 0.00 2.02 9.38
C SER A 30 0.24 3.52 9.35
N LYS A 31 -0.16 4.20 10.43
CA LYS A 31 0.12 5.62 10.69
C LYS A 31 1.43 5.81 11.46
N ASP A 32 2.16 4.72 11.68
CA ASP A 32 3.31 4.65 12.56
C ASP A 32 4.41 5.65 12.18
N ASP A 33 4.72 6.55 13.12
CA ASP A 33 5.76 7.56 12.99
C ASP A 33 7.14 6.91 12.83
N GLU A 34 7.37 5.69 13.35
CA GLU A 34 8.63 4.95 13.14
C GLU A 34 8.79 4.50 11.68
N THR A 35 7.73 3.96 11.08
CA THR A 35 7.72 3.63 9.64
C THR A 35 7.96 4.86 8.78
N LEU A 36 7.41 6.02 9.17
CA LEU A 36 7.65 7.28 8.49
C LEU A 36 9.06 7.84 8.76
N PHE A 37 9.64 7.54 9.92
CA PHE A 37 11.00 7.95 10.29
C PHE A 37 12.04 7.40 9.33
N PHE A 38 11.88 6.16 8.83
CA PHE A 38 12.76 5.58 7.82
C PHE A 38 12.83 6.39 6.51
N PHE A 39 11.83 7.21 6.21
CA PHE A 39 11.82 8.06 5.02
C PHE A 39 12.38 9.46 5.26
N ASN A 40 12.56 9.89 6.51
CA ASN A 40 12.97 11.26 6.84
C ASN A 40 14.36 11.62 6.27
N ASP A 41 15.23 10.63 6.12
CA ASP A 41 16.59 10.82 5.60
C ASP A 41 16.65 11.02 4.08
N ASP A 42 15.60 10.66 3.33
CA ASP A 42 15.52 10.89 1.87
C ASP A 42 14.68 12.12 1.57
N VAL A 43 15.36 13.25 1.30
CA VAL A 43 14.75 14.54 0.94
C VAL A 43 13.75 14.42 -0.22
N ASN A 44 13.96 13.47 -1.15
CA ASN A 44 13.04 13.27 -2.27
C ASN A 44 11.71 12.64 -1.86
N ILE A 45 11.68 11.93 -0.74
CA ILE A 45 10.47 11.35 -0.15
C ILE A 45 9.90 12.32 0.89
N THR A 46 10.74 12.82 1.81
CA THR A 46 10.35 13.68 2.94
C THR A 46 9.49 14.87 2.50
N LYS A 47 9.83 15.51 1.38
CA LYS A 47 9.07 16.66 0.85
C LYS A 47 7.60 16.37 0.52
N TYR A 48 7.20 15.10 0.40
CA TYR A 48 5.83 14.68 0.13
C TYR A 48 5.08 14.15 1.36
N ILE A 49 5.78 13.86 2.45
CA ILE A 49 5.20 13.19 3.63
C ILE A 49 5.30 14.06 4.90
N HIS A 50 6.23 15.01 4.94
CA HIS A 50 6.48 15.84 6.11
C HIS A 50 5.28 16.74 6.44
N HIS A 51 4.89 16.77 7.72
CA HIS A 51 3.70 17.47 8.22
C HIS A 51 2.37 17.07 7.55
N ARG A 52 2.30 15.86 6.97
CA ARG A 52 1.09 15.31 6.35
C ARG A 52 0.52 14.17 7.19
N GLN A 53 -0.79 13.95 7.08
CA GLN A 53 -1.41 12.72 7.57
C GLN A 53 -1.10 11.60 6.57
N VAL A 54 -0.07 10.82 6.87
CA VAL A 54 0.42 9.74 5.99
C VAL A 54 0.05 8.38 6.53
N TYR A 55 -0.29 7.46 5.62
CA TYR A 55 -0.34 6.03 5.93
C TYR A 55 0.61 5.28 5.03
N SER A 56 1.43 4.42 5.63
CA SER A 56 2.13 3.39 4.89
C SER A 56 1.17 2.25 4.55
N ILE A 57 1.25 1.72 3.34
CA ILE A 57 0.44 0.59 2.88
C ILE A 57 1.34 -0.62 2.70
N LYS A 58 0.96 -1.74 3.33
CA LYS A 58 1.51 -3.07 3.07
C LYS A 58 0.40 -4.01 2.69
N PHE A 59 0.65 -4.93 1.77
CA PHE A 59 -0.27 -6.01 1.46
C PHE A 59 0.47 -7.34 1.47
N LEU A 60 -0.15 -8.38 2.02
CA LEU A 60 0.47 -9.68 2.22
C LEU A 60 -0.59 -10.79 2.17
N VAL A 61 -0.15 -12.03 1.95
CA VAL A 61 -1.03 -13.20 2.06
C VAL A 61 -1.29 -13.45 3.54
N LYS A 62 -2.55 -13.49 3.97
CA LYS A 62 -2.92 -13.57 5.39
C LYS A 62 -2.29 -14.79 6.07
N ASP A 63 -2.35 -15.94 5.42
CA ASP A 63 -1.81 -17.21 5.94
C ASP A 63 -0.30 -17.15 6.22
N TYR A 64 0.42 -16.18 5.64
CA TYR A 64 1.86 -16.00 5.90
C TYR A 64 2.16 -15.31 7.23
N LEU A 65 1.16 -14.68 7.87
CA LEU A 65 1.31 -14.20 9.24
C LEU A 65 1.26 -15.36 10.26
N GLU A 66 0.56 -16.43 9.92
CA GLU A 66 0.33 -17.58 10.80
C GLU A 66 1.33 -18.72 10.56
N THR A 67 2.11 -18.64 9.48
CA THR A 67 3.13 -19.63 9.12
C THR A 67 4.54 -19.08 9.36
N GLU A 68 5.53 -19.95 9.58
CA GLU A 68 6.96 -19.59 9.66
C GLU A 68 7.54 -19.20 8.27
N ASN A 69 6.74 -18.50 7.45
CA ASN A 69 7.19 -18.06 6.14
C ASN A 69 8.06 -16.81 6.32
N ASP A 70 9.37 -16.97 6.09
CA ASP A 70 10.35 -15.87 6.14
C ASP A 70 10.08 -14.75 5.12
N ASP A 71 9.14 -14.98 4.19
CA ASP A 71 8.74 -14.04 3.16
C ASP A 71 7.24 -13.77 3.15
N LEU A 72 6.84 -12.76 3.93
CA LEU A 72 5.45 -12.28 4.02
C LEU A 72 4.88 -11.80 2.68
N TYR A 73 5.73 -11.49 1.70
CA TYR A 73 5.33 -11.01 0.38
C TYR A 73 5.56 -12.03 -0.73
N ALA A 74 5.80 -13.30 -0.36
CA ALA A 74 5.84 -14.39 -1.31
C ALA A 74 4.53 -14.43 -2.11
N PRO A 75 4.57 -14.87 -3.38
CA PRO A 75 3.34 -15.28 -4.02
C PRO A 75 2.70 -16.43 -3.21
N PRO A 76 1.36 -16.56 -3.21
CA PRO A 76 0.67 -17.71 -2.62
C PRO A 76 1.25 -19.05 -3.12
N LEU A 77 1.47 -19.99 -2.19
CA LEU A 77 1.99 -21.33 -2.50
C LEU A 77 1.12 -21.99 -3.58
N ASP A 78 1.77 -22.60 -4.58
CA ASP A 78 1.14 -23.25 -5.74
C ASP A 78 0.26 -22.38 -6.65
N HIS A 79 0.19 -21.07 -6.41
CA HIS A 79 -0.69 -20.19 -7.15
C HIS A 79 0.08 -19.32 -8.15
N LYS A 80 -0.18 -19.53 -9.44
CA LYS A 80 0.38 -18.70 -10.52
C LYS A 80 -0.66 -17.69 -10.98
N PHE A 81 -0.54 -16.45 -10.51
CA PHE A 81 -1.40 -15.37 -11.02
C PHE A 81 -1.21 -15.20 -12.53
N GLY A 82 -2.30 -15.45 -13.26
CA GLY A 82 -2.45 -15.07 -14.64
C GLY A 82 -2.78 -13.60 -14.80
N LYS A 83 -2.92 -13.15 -16.05
CA LYS A 83 -3.24 -11.75 -16.38
C LYS A 83 -4.55 -11.28 -15.73
N LYS A 84 -5.56 -12.16 -15.65
CA LYS A 84 -6.88 -11.84 -15.06
C LYS A 84 -6.74 -11.51 -13.58
N GLN A 85 -6.05 -12.37 -12.83
CA GLN A 85 -5.86 -12.22 -11.39
C GLN A 85 -5.01 -10.98 -11.06
N ILE A 86 -4.02 -10.65 -11.90
CA ILE A 86 -3.25 -9.40 -11.74
C ILE A 86 -4.13 -8.16 -11.91
N VAL A 87 -5.06 -8.17 -12.87
CA VAL A 87 -6.01 -7.06 -13.09
C VAL A 87 -6.99 -6.96 -11.92
N GLU A 88 -7.50 -8.09 -11.45
CA GLU A 88 -8.40 -8.15 -10.28
C GLU A 88 -7.70 -7.65 -9.01
N LEU A 89 -6.47 -8.10 -8.76
CA LEU A 89 -5.65 -7.64 -7.64
C LEU A 89 -5.42 -6.12 -7.73
N LYS A 90 -5.09 -5.61 -8.91
CA LYS A 90 -4.95 -4.16 -9.13
C LYS A 90 -6.23 -3.40 -8.74
N GLN A 91 -7.37 -3.83 -9.28
CA GLN A 91 -8.66 -3.20 -9.01
C GLN A 91 -9.02 -3.25 -7.53
N LYS A 92 -8.81 -4.39 -6.86
CA LYS A 92 -9.07 -4.55 -5.43
C LYS A 92 -8.20 -3.64 -4.59
N LEU A 93 -6.91 -3.52 -4.90
CA LEU A 93 -6.02 -2.61 -4.20
C LEU A 93 -6.45 -1.15 -4.37
N GLU A 94 -6.85 -0.73 -5.58
CA GLU A 94 -7.38 0.61 -5.81
C GLU A 94 -8.67 0.87 -5.04
N GLU A 95 -9.61 -0.09 -5.05
CA GLU A 95 -10.85 -0.02 -4.25
C GLU A 95 -10.54 0.11 -2.76
N ILE A 96 -9.60 -0.69 -2.23
CA ILE A 96 -9.19 -0.67 -0.82
C ILE A 96 -8.62 0.70 -0.44
N VAL A 97 -7.69 1.23 -1.25
CA VAL A 97 -7.10 2.56 -1.01
C VAL A 97 -8.16 3.65 -1.08
N TYR A 98 -9.07 3.59 -2.06
CA TYR A 98 -10.15 4.57 -2.20
C TYR A 98 -11.12 4.54 -1.02
N GLN A 99 -11.56 3.35 -0.59
CA GLN A 99 -12.46 3.21 0.55
C GLN A 99 -11.80 3.64 1.85
N HIS A 100 -10.51 3.32 2.03
CA HIS A 100 -9.74 3.80 3.16
C HIS A 100 -9.66 5.34 3.14
N TYR A 101 -9.40 5.94 1.98
CA TYR A 101 -9.40 7.39 1.82
C TYR A 101 -10.75 8.02 2.19
N LEU A 102 -11.86 7.47 1.71
CA LEU A 102 -13.20 7.99 2.02
C LEU A 102 -13.47 8.04 3.52
N ARG A 103 -12.94 7.08 4.29
CA ARG A 103 -13.17 6.96 5.73
C ARG A 103 -12.20 7.77 6.58
N PHE A 104 -10.91 7.72 6.28
CA PHE A 104 -9.85 8.26 7.15
C PHE A 104 -9.21 9.56 6.62
N LYS A 105 -9.50 9.92 5.35
CA LYS A 105 -9.09 11.18 4.71
C LYS A 105 -7.60 11.54 4.82
N PRO A 106 -6.64 10.60 4.68
CA PRO A 106 -5.23 10.95 4.74
C PRO A 106 -4.83 11.86 3.57
N ASP A 107 -3.75 12.60 3.76
CA ASP A 107 -3.17 13.48 2.74
C ASP A 107 -2.46 12.66 1.66
N CYS A 108 -1.71 11.64 2.05
CA CYS A 108 -1.03 10.75 1.12
C CYS A 108 -0.84 9.34 1.67
N TYR A 109 -0.51 8.44 0.76
CA TYR A 109 -0.08 7.09 1.05
C TYR A 109 1.36 6.88 0.62
N VAL A 110 2.12 6.08 1.37
CA VAL A 110 3.46 5.64 1.00
C VAL A 110 3.50 4.10 0.93
N PHE A 111 4.20 3.56 -0.06
CA PHE A 111 4.45 2.11 -0.13
C PHE A 111 5.83 1.85 -0.74
N VAL A 112 6.46 0.80 -0.24
CA VAL A 112 7.80 0.37 -0.67
C VAL A 112 7.67 -1.00 -1.30
N GLY A 113 8.18 -1.15 -2.52
CA GLY A 113 8.27 -2.41 -3.22
C GLY A 113 9.50 -3.18 -2.75
N GLU A 114 9.35 -4.05 -1.75
CA GLU A 114 10.46 -4.83 -1.20
C GLU A 114 11.04 -5.87 -2.20
N ARG A 115 10.37 -6.08 -3.34
CA ARG A 115 10.77 -7.05 -4.38
C ARG A 115 10.46 -6.54 -5.80
N PRO A 116 11.21 -6.99 -6.82
CA PRO A 116 10.99 -6.58 -8.21
C PRO A 116 9.56 -6.83 -8.73
N SER A 117 8.91 -7.90 -8.29
CA SER A 117 7.51 -8.19 -8.65
C SER A 117 6.54 -7.13 -8.11
N LEU A 118 6.69 -6.74 -6.84
CA LEU A 118 5.86 -5.72 -6.19
C LEU A 118 6.13 -4.36 -6.81
N ILE A 119 7.39 -3.98 -7.04
CA ILE A 119 7.75 -2.72 -7.72
C ILE A 119 7.04 -2.62 -9.07
N ARG A 120 7.06 -3.69 -9.89
CA ARG A 120 6.35 -3.71 -11.18
C ARG A 120 4.84 -3.57 -11.02
N MET A 121 4.26 -4.18 -9.98
CA MET A 121 2.82 -4.08 -9.72
C MET A 121 2.43 -2.66 -9.29
N TYR A 122 3.18 -2.08 -8.37
CA TYR A 122 3.03 -0.70 -7.90
C TYR A 122 3.18 0.33 -9.01
N LYS A 123 4.15 0.16 -9.91
CA LYS A 123 4.26 0.98 -11.12
C LYS A 123 3.01 0.90 -11.99
N LYS A 124 2.44 -0.30 -12.16
CA LYS A 124 1.20 -0.48 -12.94
C LYS A 124 -0.02 0.14 -12.27
N LEU A 125 -0.11 0.07 -10.94
CA LEU A 125 -1.13 0.76 -10.15
C LEU A 125 -1.05 2.27 -10.35
N CYS A 126 0.15 2.83 -10.33
CA CYS A 126 0.37 4.27 -10.50
C CYS A 126 0.19 4.75 -11.95
N ALA A 127 0.54 3.94 -12.95
CA ALA A 127 0.55 4.39 -14.34
C ALA A 127 -0.84 4.52 -14.98
N ASN A 128 -1.79 3.64 -14.60
CA ASN A 128 -3.13 3.61 -15.17
C ASN A 128 -4.17 3.47 -14.05
N PRO A 129 -4.39 4.52 -13.23
CA PRO A 129 -5.38 4.46 -12.16
C PRO A 129 -6.78 4.22 -12.72
N SER A 130 -7.61 3.48 -11.98
CA SER A 130 -9.04 3.37 -12.30
C SER A 130 -9.73 4.75 -12.24
N ASP A 131 -10.84 4.93 -12.97
CA ASP A 131 -11.52 6.23 -13.10
C ASP A 131 -11.88 6.89 -11.75
N PHE A 132 -12.26 6.09 -10.74
CA PHE A 132 -12.59 6.60 -9.41
C PHE A 132 -11.35 7.13 -8.62
N MET A 133 -10.15 6.80 -9.08
CA MET A 133 -8.87 7.27 -8.55
C MET A 133 -8.28 8.44 -9.36
N VAL A 134 -9.01 9.01 -10.34
CA VAL A 134 -8.48 10.04 -11.26
C VAL A 134 -7.84 11.26 -10.57
N ASN A 135 -8.31 11.59 -9.36
CA ASN A 135 -7.81 12.73 -8.58
C ASN A 135 -6.66 12.36 -7.63
N PHE A 136 -6.22 11.10 -7.62
CA PHE A 136 -5.06 10.65 -6.88
C PHE A 136 -3.83 10.84 -7.76
N LYS A 137 -2.78 11.47 -7.23
CA LYS A 137 -1.57 11.78 -8.00
C LYS A 137 -0.41 10.93 -7.50
N PRO A 138 -0.02 9.87 -8.22
CA PRO A 138 1.11 9.06 -7.86
C PRO A 138 2.44 9.77 -8.18
N ILE A 139 3.43 9.53 -7.35
CA ILE A 139 4.83 9.88 -7.52
C ILE A 139 5.60 8.58 -7.37
N THR A 140 6.33 8.20 -8.42
CA THR A 140 6.99 6.91 -8.51
C THR A 140 8.50 7.08 -8.52
N ASP A 141 9.23 5.96 -8.46
CA ASP A 141 10.68 5.91 -8.61
C ASP A 141 11.42 6.76 -7.56
N LEU A 142 10.85 6.83 -6.34
CA LEU A 142 11.48 7.48 -5.19
C LEU A 142 12.43 6.51 -4.49
N GLY A 143 13.36 7.05 -3.69
CA GLY A 143 14.40 6.25 -3.05
C GLY A 143 15.59 5.99 -3.96
N SER A 144 16.72 5.64 -3.36
CA SER A 144 17.94 5.23 -4.07
C SER A 144 17.73 4.03 -5.00
N HIS A 145 16.78 3.14 -4.66
CA HIS A 145 16.45 1.93 -5.42
C HIS A 145 15.22 2.08 -6.33
N ARG A 146 14.57 3.26 -6.37
CA ARG A 146 13.36 3.52 -7.17
C ARG A 146 12.20 2.56 -6.85
N ASP A 147 12.14 2.15 -5.60
CA ASP A 147 11.20 1.18 -5.03
C ASP A 147 10.17 1.83 -4.12
N CYS A 148 10.29 3.13 -3.83
CA CYS A 148 9.33 3.88 -3.06
C CYS A 148 8.35 4.65 -3.97
N PHE A 149 7.11 4.74 -3.48
CA PHE A 149 6.00 5.37 -4.17
C PHE A 149 5.19 6.18 -3.17
N VAL A 150 4.72 7.35 -3.61
CA VAL A 150 3.78 8.17 -2.86
C VAL A 150 2.52 8.39 -3.71
N ILE A 151 1.35 8.21 -3.12
CA ILE A 151 0.09 8.62 -3.76
C ILE A 151 -0.49 9.79 -2.97
N LYS A 152 -0.49 10.98 -3.58
CA LYS A 152 -1.21 12.14 -3.05
C LYS A 152 -2.71 11.92 -3.24
N THR A 153 -3.48 12.07 -2.17
CA THR A 153 -4.95 11.99 -2.24
C THR A 153 -5.53 13.35 -2.64
N PRO A 154 -6.84 13.43 -2.92
CA PRO A 154 -7.50 14.72 -3.12
C PRO A 154 -7.48 15.66 -1.90
N SER A 155 -7.17 15.14 -0.70
CA SER A 155 -7.00 15.97 0.50
C SER A 155 -5.63 16.67 0.55
N TYR A 156 -4.66 16.22 -0.26
CA TYR A 156 -3.31 16.76 -0.26
C TYR A 156 -3.31 18.24 -0.68
N LYS A 157 -2.93 19.13 0.25
CA LYS A 157 -2.76 20.56 -0.03
C LYS A 157 -1.34 20.83 -0.52
N GLU A 158 -1.17 21.29 -1.75
CA GLU A 158 0.15 21.78 -2.20
C GLU A 158 0.55 23.00 -1.34
N GLU A 159 1.83 23.06 -0.95
CA GLU A 159 2.45 24.22 -0.29
C GLU A 159 2.93 25.26 -1.30
#